data_AF-A5I3U1-F1
#
_entry.id   AF-A5I3U1-F1
#
_cell.length_a   1.000
_cell.length_b   1.000
_cell.length_c   1.000
_cell.angle_alpha   90.00
_cell.angle_beta   90.00
_cell.angle_gamma   90.00
#
_symmetry.space_group_name_H-M   'P 1'
#
loop_
_entity.id
_entity.type
_entity.pdbx_description
1 polymer ?
#
loop_
_entity_poly.entity_id
_entity_poly.type
_entity_poly.pdbx_seq_one_letter_code
_entity_poly.pdbx_strand_id
1 'polypeptide(L)'
;MDINSITNSLFIGMKIHKPKKETEIIKITDDGFWYGIGEKNKKKVTYDEIEEAVKEIKEKGMLTRQWYKEKFPKISKNNPCNFTTIGGVLVKFKLAEYTMGKYLYKNEIIYK
;
A
#
# COMPACT_ATOMS: atom_id res chain seq x y z
N MET A 1 9.12 -10.41 -5.78
CA MET A 1 8.71 -10.10 -4.40
C MET A 1 7.24 -10.45 -4.20
N ASP A 2 6.91 -11.15 -3.11
CA ASP A 2 5.56 -11.61 -2.78
C ASP A 2 4.98 -10.88 -1.55
N ILE A 3 3.73 -11.21 -1.18
CA ILE A 3 3.04 -10.57 -0.05
C ILE A 3 3.77 -10.82 1.28
N ASN A 4 4.22 -12.05 1.52
CA ASN A 4 4.92 -12.43 2.75
C ASN A 4 6.20 -11.65 2.94
N SER A 5 6.95 -11.41 1.85
CA SER A 5 8.14 -10.57 1.86
C SER A 5 7.83 -9.13 2.31
N ILE A 6 6.70 -8.58 1.85
CA ILE A 6 6.27 -7.22 2.21
C ILE A 6 5.83 -7.18 3.68
N THR A 7 4.92 -8.06 4.09
CA THR A 7 4.31 -8.02 5.42
C THR A 7 5.31 -8.31 6.54
N ASN A 8 6.21 -9.27 6.34
CA ASN A 8 7.28 -9.60 7.30
C ASN A 8 8.34 -8.51 7.42
N SER A 9 8.45 -7.62 6.42
CA SER A 9 9.41 -6.52 6.44
C SER A 9 8.84 -5.25 7.08
N LEU A 10 7.55 -5.22 7.44
CA LEU A 10 6.94 -4.07 8.12
C LEU A 10 7.40 -4.01 9.58
N PHE A 11 7.67 -2.80 10.08
CA PHE A 11 8.00 -2.57 11.48
C PHE A 11 7.41 -1.25 11.98
N ILE A 12 7.18 -1.14 13.29
CA ILE A 12 6.73 0.10 13.93
C ILE A 12 7.83 1.16 13.81
N GLY A 13 7.48 2.37 13.38
CA GLY A 13 8.44 3.41 13.02
C GLY A 13 8.69 3.51 11.51
N MET A 14 8.20 2.57 10.72
CA MET A 14 8.42 2.59 9.28
C MET A 14 7.70 3.77 8.62
N LYS A 15 8.47 4.64 7.99
CA LYS A 15 7.99 5.73 7.13
C LYS A 15 7.52 5.22 5.76
N ILE A 16 6.30 5.58 5.39
CA ILE A 16 5.64 5.32 4.10
C ILE A 16 5.44 6.66 3.41
N HIS A 17 6.12 6.84 2.28
CA HIS A 17 6.00 8.04 1.45
C HIS A 17 4.76 7.92 0.55
N LYS A 18 3.91 8.95 0.58
CA LYS A 18 2.74 9.09 -0.29
C LYS A 18 2.90 10.35 -1.14
N PRO A 19 2.15 10.50 -2.24
CA PRO A 19 2.33 11.62 -3.18
C PRO A 19 2.27 13.03 -2.55
N LYS A 20 1.52 13.20 -1.46
CA LYS A 20 1.33 14.52 -0.81
C LYS A 20 1.87 14.61 0.62
N LYS A 21 2.34 13.49 1.21
CA LYS A 21 2.70 13.42 2.63
C LYS A 21 3.41 12.12 2.99
N GLU A 22 4.16 12.14 4.08
CA GLU A 22 4.69 10.95 4.74
C GLU A 22 3.75 10.49 5.85
N THR A 23 3.67 9.18 6.09
CA THR A 23 3.01 8.60 7.27
C THR A 23 3.88 7.51 7.88
N GLU A 24 3.65 7.20 9.14
CA GLU A 24 4.42 6.20 9.87
C GLU A 24 3.55 5.02 10.31
N ILE A 25 4.11 3.80 10.29
CA ILE A 25 3.49 2.63 10.94
C ILE A 25 3.63 2.76 12.45
N ILE A 26 2.50 2.77 13.16
CA ILE A 26 2.45 3.00 14.61
C ILE A 26 2.06 1.76 15.40
N LYS A 27 1.48 0.76 14.74
CA LYS A 27 1.11 -0.54 15.33
C LYS A 27 0.99 -1.59 14.24
N ILE A 28 1.43 -2.80 14.53
CA ILE A 28 1.22 -3.98 13.68
C ILE A 28 0.31 -4.95 14.43
N THR A 29 -0.60 -5.59 13.71
CA THR A 29 -1.52 -6.62 14.20
C THR A 29 -1.50 -7.80 13.24
N ASP A 30 -2.02 -8.94 13.68
CA ASP A 30 -2.00 -10.19 12.89
C ASP A 30 -2.71 -10.06 11.53
N ASP A 31 -3.64 -9.10 11.41
CA ASP A 31 -4.45 -8.85 10.22
C ASP A 31 -4.10 -7.54 9.49
N GLY A 32 -3.01 -6.86 9.86
CA GLY A 32 -2.57 -5.66 9.16
C GLY A 32 -1.72 -4.70 9.98
N PHE A 33 -1.75 -3.42 9.60
CA PHE A 33 -1.02 -2.38 10.30
C PHE A 33 -1.79 -1.08 10.40
N TRP A 34 -1.51 -0.33 11.47
CA TRP A 34 -2.03 1.01 11.68
C TRP A 34 -0.96 2.02 11.30
N TYR A 35 -1.38 3.07 10.60
CA TYR A 35 -0.54 4.19 10.24
C TYR A 35 -1.14 5.51 10.71
N GLY A 36 -0.30 6.52 10.90
CA GLY A 36 -0.73 7.84 11.35
C GLY A 36 0.15 8.98 10.88
N ILE A 37 -0.34 10.20 11.13
CA ILE A 37 0.43 11.45 11.07
C ILE A 37 0.22 12.11 12.43
N GLY A 38 1.24 12.03 13.29
CA GLY A 38 1.10 12.41 14.69
C GLY A 38 -0.01 11.63 15.41
N GLU A 39 -0.62 12.25 16.42
CA GLU A 39 -1.47 11.54 17.39
C GLU A 39 -2.92 11.33 16.94
N LYS A 40 -3.46 12.18 16.06
CA LYS A 40 -4.93 12.31 15.87
C LYS A 40 -5.54 11.54 14.70
N ASN A 41 -4.75 11.02 13.75
CA ASN A 41 -5.26 10.46 12.49
C ASN A 41 -4.76 9.05 12.20
N LYS A 42 -5.18 8.08 13.02
CA LYS A 42 -4.79 6.67 12.92
C LYS A 42 -5.76 5.91 12.01
N LYS A 43 -5.24 5.18 11.04
CA LYS A 43 -6.03 4.35 10.11
C LYS A 43 -5.36 2.99 9.95
N LYS A 44 -6.15 1.96 9.66
CA LYS A 44 -5.67 0.59 9.47
C LYS A 44 -5.69 0.22 7.98
N VAL A 45 -4.61 -0.41 7.52
CA VAL A 45 -4.56 -1.18 6.26
C VAL A 45 -4.52 -2.66 6.63
N THR A 46 -5.39 -3.47 6.05
CA THR A 46 -5.39 -4.92 6.28
C THR A 46 -4.39 -5.64 5.37
N TYR A 47 -3.96 -6.84 5.74
CA TYR A 47 -3.13 -7.65 4.86
C TYR A 47 -3.86 -8.10 3.59
N ASP A 48 -5.17 -8.38 3.66
CA ASP A 48 -6.02 -8.63 2.49
C ASP A 48 -5.98 -7.47 1.47
N GLU A 49 -6.00 -6.21 1.94
CA GLU A 49 -5.87 -5.04 1.07
C GLU A 49 -4.52 -5.01 0.34
N ILE A 50 -3.44 -5.42 1.01
CA ILE A 50 -2.10 -5.47 0.40
C ILE A 50 -2.00 -6.64 -0.58
N GLU A 51 -2.50 -7.81 -0.20
CA GLU A 51 -2.47 -9.01 -1.03
C GLU A 51 -3.18 -8.78 -2.37
N GLU A 52 -4.41 -8.27 -2.33
CA GLU A 52 -5.19 -7.96 -3.52
C GLU A 52 -4.54 -6.87 -4.37
N ALA A 53 -3.88 -5.88 -3.74
CA ALA A 53 -3.14 -4.85 -4.48
C ALA A 53 -1.89 -5.41 -5.16
N VAL A 54 -1.17 -6.34 -4.50
CA VAL A 54 -0.02 -7.05 -5.09
C VAL A 54 -0.47 -7.93 -6.25
N LYS A 55 -1.61 -8.62 -6.12
CA LYS A 55 -2.19 -9.41 -7.19
C LYS A 55 -2.58 -8.54 -8.39
N GLU A 56 -3.38 -7.50 -8.15
CA GLU A 56 -3.83 -6.57 -9.19
C GLU A 56 -2.67 -5.94 -9.95
N ILE A 57 -1.67 -5.41 -9.23
CA ILE A 57 -0.56 -4.70 -9.90
C ILE A 57 0.30 -5.66 -10.72
N LYS A 58 0.46 -6.92 -10.30
CA LYS A 58 1.17 -7.95 -11.07
C LYS A 58 0.38 -8.42 -12.29
N GLU A 59 -0.94 -8.59 -12.16
CA GLU A 59 -1.80 -9.10 -13.24
C GLU A 59 -2.12 -8.03 -14.29
N LYS A 60 -2.40 -6.80 -13.86
CA LYS A 60 -2.85 -5.69 -14.72
C LYS A 60 -1.77 -4.66 -15.02
N GLY A 61 -0.62 -4.77 -14.35
CA GLY A 61 0.48 -3.81 -14.49
C GLY A 61 0.23 -2.45 -13.82
N MET A 62 -0.91 -2.27 -13.14
CA MET A 62 -1.23 -1.00 -12.48
C MET A 62 -2.22 -1.16 -11.33
N LEU A 63 -2.20 -0.19 -10.42
CA LEU A 63 -3.14 -0.02 -9.32
C LEU A 63 -3.80 1.35 -9.43
N THR A 64 -5.13 1.40 -9.51
CA THR A 64 -5.89 2.65 -9.65
C THR A 64 -6.82 2.90 -8.47
N ARG A 65 -7.18 4.17 -8.26
CA ARG A 65 -8.17 4.54 -7.23
C ARG A 65 -9.56 4.00 -7.55
N GLN A 66 -9.89 3.83 -8.82
CA GLN A 66 -11.16 3.24 -9.25
C GLN A 66 -11.24 1.76 -8.83
N TRP A 67 -10.22 0.97 -9.19
CA TRP A 67 -10.11 -0.43 -8.77
C TRP A 67 -10.25 -0.56 -7.24
N TYR A 68 -9.56 0.28 -6.48
CA TYR A 68 -9.62 0.20 -5.01
C TYR A 68 -11.03 0.47 -4.46
N LYS A 69 -11.79 1.38 -5.09
CA LYS A 69 -13.19 1.64 -4.72
C LYS A 69 -14.10 0.46 -5.04
N GLU A 70 -13.88 -0.19 -6.19
CA GLU A 70 -14.68 -1.33 -6.65
C GLU A 70 -14.38 -2.59 -5.82
N LYS A 71 -13.11 -2.87 -5.54
CA LYS A 71 -12.66 -4.03 -4.75
C LYS A 71 -13.01 -3.89 -3.26
N PHE A 72 -12.86 -2.69 -2.70
CA PHE A 72 -13.09 -2.41 -1.27
C PHE A 72 -14.07 -1.27 -1.05
N PRO A 73 -15.36 -1.41 -1.43
CA PRO A 73 -16.32 -0.30 -1.40
C PRO A 73 -16.57 0.25 0.02
N LYS A 74 -16.66 -0.64 1.02
CA LYS A 74 -16.85 -0.23 2.42
C LYS A 74 -15.63 0.48 2.99
N ILE A 75 -14.43 -0.09 2.78
CA ILE A 75 -13.18 0.46 3.30
C ILE A 75 -12.84 1.77 2.59
N SER A 76 -12.98 1.84 1.26
CA SER A 76 -12.66 3.04 0.49
C SER A 76 -13.55 4.23 0.83
N LYS A 77 -14.80 4.01 1.26
CA LYS A 77 -15.69 5.06 1.76
C LYS A 77 -15.21 5.66 3.09
N ASN A 78 -14.81 4.82 4.03
CA ASN A 78 -14.40 5.25 5.38
C ASN A 78 -12.92 5.67 5.47
N ASN A 79 -12.06 4.96 4.72
CA ASN A 79 -10.61 5.08 4.72
C ASN A 79 -10.03 5.27 3.31
N PRO A 80 -10.44 6.30 2.54
CA PRO A 80 -9.94 6.55 1.17
C PRO A 80 -8.44 6.83 1.08
N CYS A 81 -7.76 7.03 2.21
CA CYS A 81 -6.32 7.23 2.30
C CYS A 81 -5.54 5.90 2.19
N ASN A 82 -6.17 4.77 2.50
CA ASN A 82 -5.56 3.44 2.45
C ASN A 82 -4.99 3.16 1.07
N PHE A 83 -5.69 3.51 -0.01
CA PHE A 83 -5.19 3.40 -1.38
C PHE A 83 -3.77 3.96 -1.55
N THR A 84 -3.54 5.19 -1.08
CA THR A 84 -2.22 5.83 -1.20
C THR A 84 -1.21 5.30 -0.18
N THR A 85 -1.67 4.72 0.92
CA THR A 85 -0.80 4.01 1.87
C THR A 85 -0.27 2.72 1.26
N ILE A 86 -1.18 1.90 0.71
CA ILE A 86 -0.86 0.65 0.04
C ILE A 86 0.11 0.92 -1.11
N GLY A 87 -0.22 1.87 -2.00
CA GLY A 87 0.69 2.23 -3.08
C GLY A 87 2.06 2.73 -2.58
N GLY A 88 2.10 3.50 -1.48
CA GLY A 88 3.35 3.91 -0.84
C GLY A 88 4.18 2.73 -0.30
N VAL A 89 3.52 1.69 0.24
CA VAL A 89 4.17 0.44 0.63
C VAL A 89 4.78 -0.23 -0.61
N LEU A 90 3.99 -0.40 -1.69
CA LEU A 90 4.48 -1.02 -2.92
C LEU A 90 5.67 -0.27 -3.53
N VAL A 91 5.66 1.07 -3.49
CA VAL A 91 6.79 1.90 -3.94
C VAL A 91 8.01 1.72 -3.04
N LYS A 92 7.83 1.73 -1.71
CA LYS A 92 8.93 1.54 -0.75
C LYS A 92 9.66 0.22 -0.98
N PHE A 93 8.93 -0.84 -1.30
CA PHE A 93 9.47 -2.14 -1.61
C PHE A 93 9.85 -2.34 -3.09
N LYS A 94 9.88 -1.27 -3.89
CA LYS A 94 10.24 -1.29 -5.32
C LYS A 94 9.37 -2.20 -6.19
N LEU A 95 8.13 -2.51 -5.77
CA LEU A 95 7.17 -3.23 -6.60
C LEU A 95 6.44 -2.31 -7.58
N ALA A 96 6.39 -1.01 -7.26
CA ALA A 96 5.62 -0.05 -8.02
C ALA A 96 6.32 1.30 -8.13
N GLU A 97 5.88 2.10 -9.09
CA GLU A 97 6.21 3.52 -9.20
C GLU A 97 4.93 4.34 -9.26
N TYR A 98 4.92 5.50 -8.61
CA TYR A 98 3.77 6.39 -8.64
C TYR A 98 3.79 7.28 -9.89
N THR A 99 2.67 7.33 -10.62
CA THR A 99 2.51 8.20 -11.79
C THR A 99 1.11 8.80 -11.80
N MET A 100 1.01 10.13 -11.69
CA MET A 100 -0.25 10.89 -11.92
C MET A 100 -1.52 10.25 -11.33
N GLY A 101 -1.50 9.84 -10.06
CA GLY A 101 -2.69 9.28 -9.38
C GLY A 101 -2.86 7.76 -9.44
N LYS A 102 -1.98 7.05 -10.13
CA LYS A 102 -1.92 5.57 -10.19
C LYS A 102 -0.54 5.06 -9.79
N TYR A 103 -0.45 3.76 -9.52
CA TYR A 103 0.81 3.06 -9.30
C TYR A 103 1.03 2.07 -10.43
N LEU A 104 2.18 2.12 -11.09
CA LEU A 104 2.52 1.23 -12.20
C LEU A 104 3.44 0.14 -11.69
N TYR A 105 3.25 -1.09 -12.18
CA TYR A 105 4.09 -2.22 -11.80
C TYR A 105 5.52 -1.99 -12.25
N LYS A 106 6.46 -2.13 -11.32
CA LYS A 106 7.88 -2.10 -11.64
C LYS A 106 8.32 -3.52 -11.98
N ASN A 107 8.32 -3.84 -13.28
CA ASN A 107 9.03 -5.00 -13.78
C ASN A 107 10.54 -4.70 -13.68
N GLU A 108 11.19 -5.13 -12.60
CA GLU A 108 12.64 -5.26 -12.63
C GLU A 108 12.98 -6.35 -13.66
N ILE A 109 13.35 -5.93 -14.86
CA ILE A 109 14.14 -6.78 -15.76
C ILE A 109 15.48 -6.94 -15.05
N ILE A 110 15.62 -8.01 -14.26
CA ILE A 110 16.92 -8.44 -13.76
C ILE A 110 17.63 -9.00 -15.00
N TYR A 111 18.46 -8.18 -15.64
CA TYR A 111 19.48 -8.70 -16.54
C TYR A 111 20.35 -9.63 -15.69
N LYS A 112 20.29 -10.92 -16.01
CA LYS A 112 21.14 -11.97 -15.42
C LYS A 112 22.59 -11.74 -15.77
#